data_AF-A0A7J7GUR1-F1
#
_entry.id   AF-A0A7J7GUR1-F1
#
_cell.length_a   1.000
_cell.length_b   1.000
_cell.length_c   1.000
_cell.angle_alpha   90.00
_cell.angle_beta   90.00
_cell.angle_gamma   90.00
#
_symmetry.space_group_name_H-M   'P 1'
#
loop_
_entity.id
_entity.type
_entity.pdbx_description
1 polymer ?
#
loop_
_entity_poly.entity_id
_entity_poly.type
_entity_poly.pdbx_seq_one_letter_code
_entity_poly.pdbx_strand_id
1 'polypeptide(L)'
;MPPPPPPPLPPRPSSPPLNHPKPPVFDHLFSNTNSTYLHNSYGQTTKNLASMSHHRSSFRLSTWELSSLVTPFPLVDEACKKHGFFLVINHGVSEELINEAHKNMDLFFDMLLKEKQRAQRKVGDYHGYASSFTGRYSSKLPWKETLSFRYCDDGGSSNVVEEYLVSTMGEDFRQFGRIYQDYSDAMNTLSLRIIELLGMSLGVPPTHFREFFEGNESIMRLNNYPPCLQAHETLGTGRHRDPNSLTILHQDNVGGLQVFIDQQWHSILPNSQAFVVNIGDTFMVST
;
A
#
# COMPACT_ATOMS: atom_id res chain seq x y z
N MET A 1 21.18 12.75 -1.14
CA MET A 1 21.52 11.42 -0.58
C MET A 1 20.23 10.75 -0.14
N PRO A 2 20.03 9.43 -0.37
CA PRO A 2 18.88 8.73 0.18
C PRO A 2 18.94 8.71 1.72
N PRO A 3 17.80 8.60 2.43
CA PRO A 3 17.76 8.55 3.90
C PRO A 3 18.63 7.41 4.50
N PRO A 4 18.78 7.26 5.84
CA PRO A 4 19.15 5.99 6.50
C PRO A 4 17.95 5.00 6.57
N PRO A 5 18.13 3.68 6.77
CA PRO A 5 17.04 2.70 6.76
C PRO A 5 16.08 2.79 7.97
N PRO A 6 14.80 2.38 7.78
CA PRO A 6 13.81 2.37 8.86
C PRO A 6 14.16 1.33 9.94
N PRO A 7 13.83 1.58 11.22
CA PRO A 7 13.97 0.56 12.25
C PRO A 7 13.05 -0.64 12.01
N PRO A 8 13.41 -1.84 12.51
CA PRO A 8 12.60 -3.05 12.42
C PRO A 8 11.16 -2.87 12.93
N LEU A 9 10.20 -3.57 12.31
CA LEU A 9 8.84 -3.64 12.82
C LEU A 9 8.76 -4.50 14.10
N PRO A 10 7.93 -4.11 15.09
CA PRO A 10 7.68 -4.97 16.24
C PRO A 10 6.97 -6.27 15.81
N PRO A 11 7.21 -7.40 16.49
CA PRO A 11 6.53 -8.66 16.21
C PRO A 11 5.01 -8.52 16.44
N ARG A 12 4.22 -9.08 15.52
CA ARG A 12 2.74 -9.07 15.59
C ARG A 12 2.28 -9.82 16.86
N PRO A 13 1.32 -9.30 17.64
CA PRO A 13 0.61 -10.10 18.64
C PRO A 13 -0.15 -11.23 17.95
N SER A 14 -0.10 -12.44 18.51
CA SER A 14 -0.91 -13.56 18.02
C SER A 14 -2.39 -13.26 18.23
N SER A 15 -3.16 -13.14 17.15
CA SER A 15 -4.63 -13.11 17.20
C SER A 15 -5.15 -14.43 17.81
N PRO A 16 -6.28 -14.41 18.57
CA PRO A 16 -6.92 -15.65 18.99
C PRO A 16 -7.36 -16.46 17.76
N PRO A 17 -7.22 -17.79 17.78
CA PRO A 17 -7.46 -18.60 16.58
C PRO A 17 -8.96 -18.64 16.25
N LEU A 18 -9.31 -18.13 15.07
CA LEU A 18 -10.47 -18.63 14.33
C LEU A 18 -10.11 -20.04 13.86
N ASN A 19 -10.91 -21.01 14.26
CA ASN A 19 -10.64 -22.44 14.17
C ASN A 19 -10.87 -22.93 12.72
N HIS A 20 -9.99 -22.55 11.82
CA HIS A 20 -9.83 -23.16 10.50
C HIS A 20 -8.38 -23.68 10.40
N PRO A 21 -8.16 -24.93 9.98
CA PRO A 21 -6.81 -25.47 9.84
C PRO A 21 -6.05 -24.65 8.79
N LYS A 22 -5.07 -23.85 9.24
CA LYS A 22 -4.14 -23.13 8.37
C LYS A 22 -3.37 -24.14 7.51
N PRO A 23 -3.35 -24.01 6.17
CA PRO A 23 -2.53 -24.88 5.34
C PRO A 23 -1.03 -24.57 5.55
N PRO A 24 -0.14 -25.57 5.42
CA PRO A 24 1.20 -25.53 6.01
C PRO A 24 2.24 -24.81 5.12
N VAL A 25 1.81 -23.89 4.25
CA VAL A 25 2.69 -23.29 3.24
C VAL A 25 3.72 -22.35 3.87
N PHE A 26 3.37 -21.66 4.96
CA PHE A 26 4.30 -20.81 5.69
C PHE A 26 5.26 -21.63 6.57
N ASP A 27 4.76 -22.61 7.33
CA ASP A 27 5.58 -23.38 8.28
C ASP A 27 6.57 -24.36 7.61
N HIS A 28 6.25 -24.89 6.42
CA HIS A 28 7.17 -25.81 5.72
C HIS A 28 8.40 -25.12 5.12
N LEU A 29 8.34 -23.83 4.81
CA LEU A 29 9.52 -23.06 4.42
C LEU A 29 10.42 -22.74 5.62
N PHE A 30 9.87 -22.64 6.84
CA PHE A 30 10.65 -22.39 8.05
C PHE A 30 11.24 -23.66 8.68
N SER A 31 10.62 -24.82 8.51
CA SER A 31 11.12 -26.09 9.08
C SER A 31 12.25 -26.74 8.27
N ASN A 32 12.40 -26.38 6.99
CA ASN A 32 13.37 -27.00 6.08
C ASN A 32 14.41 -26.02 5.46
N THR A 33 14.40 -24.74 5.81
CA THR A 33 15.46 -23.82 5.35
C THR A 33 16.55 -23.68 6.40
N ASN A 34 17.79 -24.00 6.04
CA ASN A 34 18.96 -23.67 6.84
C ASN A 34 18.91 -22.17 7.17
N SER A 35 19.05 -21.79 8.44
CA SER A 35 19.09 -20.39 8.93
C SER A 35 20.05 -19.51 8.10
N THR A 36 21.10 -20.09 7.54
CA THR A 36 22.05 -19.46 6.61
C THR A 36 21.43 -18.95 5.30
N TYR A 37 20.40 -19.63 4.78
CA TYR A 37 19.73 -19.26 3.53
C TYR A 37 18.79 -18.06 3.73
N LEU A 38 18.08 -18.00 4.87
CA LEU A 38 17.29 -16.82 5.26
C LEU A 38 18.16 -15.58 5.42
N HIS A 39 19.32 -15.73 6.09
CA HIS A 39 20.28 -14.64 6.26
C HIS A 39 20.84 -14.11 4.93
N ASN A 40 21.11 -14.98 3.96
CA ASN A 40 21.63 -14.57 2.65
C ASN A 40 20.55 -14.01 1.71
N SER A 41 19.33 -14.54 1.74
CA SER A 41 18.26 -14.14 0.83
C SER A 41 17.44 -12.94 1.30
N TYR A 42 17.40 -12.67 2.61
CA TYR A 42 16.63 -11.56 3.20
C TYR A 42 17.47 -10.59 4.03
N GLY A 43 18.65 -11.01 4.50
CA GLY A 43 19.52 -10.18 5.33
C GLY A 43 19.99 -8.91 4.62
N GLN A 44 19.54 -7.77 5.13
CA GLN A 44 20.17 -6.49 4.82
C GLN A 44 21.42 -6.33 5.71
N THR A 45 22.57 -6.07 5.09
CA THR A 45 23.89 -6.12 5.73
C THR A 45 23.94 -5.29 7.02
N THR A 46 24.45 -5.89 8.10
CA THR A 46 24.51 -5.38 9.50
C THR A 46 25.23 -4.04 9.72
N LYS A 47 25.75 -3.40 8.67
CA LYS A 47 26.25 -2.01 8.73
C LYS A 47 25.12 -0.96 8.72
N ASN A 48 23.87 -1.38 8.57
CA ASN A 48 22.69 -0.53 8.44
C ASN A 48 21.81 -0.42 9.70
N LEU A 49 22.18 -1.07 10.82
CA LEU A 49 21.30 -1.22 12.00
C LEU A 49 21.83 -0.55 13.28
N ALA A 50 22.76 0.40 13.17
CA ALA A 50 23.33 1.07 14.34
C ALA A 50 22.83 2.52 14.49
N SER A 51 21.88 2.73 15.42
CA SER A 51 21.94 3.72 16.50
C SER A 51 20.53 4.09 16.98
N MET A 52 20.27 3.86 18.27
CA MET A 52 19.05 4.27 18.94
C MET A 52 19.24 5.65 19.57
N SER A 53 18.25 6.51 19.41
CA SER A 53 17.71 7.26 20.55
C SER A 53 16.18 7.30 20.38
N HIS A 54 15.46 6.76 21.36
CA HIS A 54 14.01 6.91 21.44
C HIS A 54 13.68 8.33 21.91
N HIS A 55 13.74 9.29 21.00
CA HIS A 55 13.11 10.58 21.24
C HIS A 55 11.61 10.42 20.95
N ARG A 56 10.79 10.26 22.01
CA ARG A 56 9.33 10.38 21.92
C ARG A 56 8.96 11.85 21.71
N SER A 57 9.24 12.41 20.55
CA SER A 57 8.42 13.50 20.03
C SER A 57 7.16 12.87 19.42
N SER A 58 5.97 13.32 19.83
CA SER A 58 4.70 12.93 19.22
C SER A 58 4.62 13.49 17.80
N PHE A 59 5.34 12.88 16.85
CA PHE A 59 5.14 13.16 15.44
C PHE A 59 3.72 12.72 15.06
N ARG A 60 2.94 13.65 14.52
CA ARG A 60 1.60 13.38 13.98
C ARG A 60 1.57 13.96 12.57
N LEU A 61 1.19 13.13 11.60
CA LEU A 61 0.83 13.64 10.28
C LEU A 61 -0.36 14.59 10.43
N SER A 62 -0.42 15.59 9.57
CA SER A 62 -1.60 16.43 9.43
C SER A 62 -2.78 15.56 8.99
N THR A 63 -3.90 15.67 9.70
CA THR A 63 -5.16 15.00 9.36
C THR A 63 -6.11 15.99 8.73
N TRP A 64 -6.69 15.62 7.59
CA TRP A 64 -7.62 16.44 6.82
C TRP A 64 -8.97 15.78 6.75
N GLU A 65 -10.01 16.59 6.88
CA GLU A 65 -11.39 16.17 6.75
C GLU A 65 -11.92 16.58 5.38
N LEU A 66 -12.49 15.62 4.64
CA LEU A 66 -13.11 15.86 3.32
C LEU A 66 -14.60 16.23 3.41
N SER A 67 -15.06 16.72 4.57
CA SER A 67 -16.42 17.22 4.78
C SER A 67 -16.45 18.73 4.51
N SER A 68 -17.21 19.14 3.48
CA SER A 68 -17.60 20.52 3.14
C SER A 68 -16.53 21.64 3.17
N LEU A 69 -16.12 22.15 2.00
CA LEU A 69 -15.63 23.52 1.65
C LEU A 69 -14.71 24.34 2.62
N VAL A 70 -14.28 23.79 3.76
CA VAL A 70 -13.58 24.51 4.84
C VAL A 70 -12.33 23.72 5.26
N THR A 71 -11.70 23.00 4.33
CA THR A 71 -10.30 22.58 4.52
C THR A 71 -9.43 23.83 4.34
N PRO A 72 -8.66 24.29 5.34
CA PRO A 72 -7.85 25.50 5.18
C PRO A 72 -6.71 25.20 4.19
N PHE A 73 -6.77 25.79 2.99
CA PHE A 73 -5.71 25.67 1.97
C PHE A 73 -4.27 25.84 2.49
N PRO A 74 -4.00 26.72 3.48
CA PRO A 74 -2.65 26.83 4.06
C PRO A 74 -2.16 25.55 4.75
N LEU A 75 -3.04 24.75 5.36
CA LEU A 75 -2.66 23.49 6.01
C LEU A 75 -2.34 22.40 4.98
N VAL A 76 -3.01 22.44 3.83
CA VAL A 76 -2.73 21.55 2.69
C VAL A 76 -1.35 21.87 2.12
N ASP A 77 -1.11 23.13 1.81
CA ASP A 77 0.16 23.63 1.28
C ASP A 77 1.35 23.32 2.23
N GLU A 78 1.21 23.57 3.54
CA GLU A 78 2.27 23.27 4.49
C GLU A 78 2.60 21.78 4.59
N ALA A 79 1.61 20.89 4.67
CA ALA A 79 1.92 19.45 4.76
C ALA A 79 2.56 18.92 3.47
N CYS A 80 2.12 19.42 2.31
CA CYS A 80 2.71 19.07 1.03
C CYS A 80 4.18 19.51 0.96
N LYS A 81 4.47 20.77 1.31
CA LYS A 81 5.83 21.32 1.31
C LYS A 81 6.75 20.69 2.34
N LYS A 82 6.22 20.35 3.52
CA LYS A 82 7.03 19.91 4.66
C LYS A 82 7.22 18.40 4.71
N HIS A 83 6.20 17.63 4.29
CA HIS A 83 6.15 16.19 4.55
C HIS A 83 5.87 15.37 3.29
N GLY A 84 5.04 15.87 2.37
CA GLY A 84 4.57 15.09 1.22
C GLY A 84 3.63 13.93 1.60
N PHE A 85 3.20 13.88 2.87
CA PHE A 85 2.30 12.88 3.45
C PHE A 85 1.24 13.55 4.33
N PHE A 86 0.02 13.05 4.30
CA PHE A 86 -1.09 13.50 5.17
C PHE A 86 -2.12 12.39 5.34
N LEU A 87 -2.95 12.50 6.38
CA LEU A 87 -4.09 11.63 6.62
C LEU A 87 -5.38 12.27 6.10
N VAL A 88 -6.28 11.47 5.54
CA VAL A 88 -7.59 11.93 5.08
C VAL A 88 -8.68 11.11 5.78
N ILE A 89 -9.57 11.80 6.51
CA ILE A 89 -10.76 11.26 7.18
C ILE A 89 -12.03 11.83 6.56
N ASN A 90 -13.19 11.23 6.85
CA ASN A 90 -14.49 11.62 6.27
C ASN A 90 -14.42 11.73 4.73
N HIS A 91 -13.70 10.77 4.13
CA HIS A 91 -13.38 10.70 2.70
C HIS A 91 -14.58 10.40 1.80
N GLY A 92 -15.68 9.90 2.35
CA GLY A 92 -16.90 9.56 1.61
C GLY A 92 -16.91 8.15 1.00
N VAL A 93 -15.79 7.43 1.05
CA VAL A 93 -15.74 5.99 0.74
C VAL A 93 -16.43 5.19 1.84
N SER A 94 -17.35 4.30 1.46
CA SER A 94 -18.12 3.45 2.40
C SER A 94 -17.22 2.56 3.24
N GLU A 95 -17.46 2.53 4.56
CA GLU A 95 -16.76 1.64 5.48
C GLU A 95 -17.05 0.16 5.15
N GLU A 96 -18.28 -0.16 4.72
CA GLU A 96 -18.65 -1.50 4.27
C GLU A 96 -17.82 -1.96 3.07
N LEU A 97 -17.61 -1.08 2.08
CA LEU A 97 -16.80 -1.39 0.90
C LEU A 97 -15.32 -1.61 1.26
N ILE A 98 -14.77 -0.77 2.15
CA ILE A 98 -13.40 -0.94 2.67
C ILE A 98 -13.28 -2.30 3.39
N ASN A 99 -14.24 -2.62 4.27
CA ASN A 99 -14.23 -3.87 5.02
C ASN A 99 -14.35 -5.11 4.13
N GLU A 100 -15.23 -5.08 3.12
CA GLU A 100 -15.35 -6.18 2.16
C GLU A 100 -14.09 -6.31 1.29
N ALA A 101 -13.44 -5.21 0.90
CA ALA A 101 -12.16 -5.26 0.19
C ALA A 101 -11.08 -5.95 1.04
N HIS A 102 -10.90 -5.57 2.32
CA HIS A 102 -9.94 -6.22 3.23
C HIS A 102 -10.26 -7.70 3.46
N LYS A 103 -11.52 -8.04 3.70
CA LYS A 103 -11.95 -9.43 3.86
C LYS A 103 -11.64 -10.27 2.62
N ASN A 104 -11.90 -9.73 1.42
CA ASN A 104 -11.56 -10.42 0.18
C ASN A 104 -10.05 -10.52 -0.02
N MET A 105 -9.28 -9.50 0.38
CA MET A 105 -7.82 -9.54 0.40
C MET A 105 -7.31 -10.73 1.23
N ASP A 106 -7.83 -10.89 2.45
CA ASP A 106 -7.48 -12.01 3.34
C ASP A 106 -7.83 -13.35 2.69
N LEU A 107 -9.05 -13.49 2.15
CA LEU A 107 -9.47 -14.70 1.44
C LEU A 107 -8.53 -15.05 0.29
N PHE A 108 -8.07 -14.06 -0.49
CA PHE A 108 -7.13 -14.30 -1.57
C PHE A 108 -5.77 -14.79 -1.05
N PHE A 109 -5.22 -14.14 -0.03
CA PHE A 109 -3.87 -14.48 0.46
C PHE A 109 -3.82 -15.77 1.29
N ASP A 110 -4.95 -16.18 1.88
CA ASP A 110 -5.12 -17.46 2.59
C ASP A 110 -5.24 -18.67 1.64
N MET A 111 -5.45 -18.45 0.34
CA MET A 111 -5.45 -19.54 -0.64
C MET A 111 -4.10 -20.24 -0.74
N LEU A 112 -4.14 -21.50 -1.21
CA LEU A 112 -2.93 -22.25 -1.58
C LEU A 112 -2.13 -21.50 -2.65
N LEU A 113 -0.80 -21.56 -2.56
CA LEU A 113 0.11 -20.89 -3.49
C LEU A 113 -0.21 -21.22 -4.96
N LYS A 114 -0.55 -22.48 -5.26
CA LYS A 114 -0.91 -22.94 -6.61
C LYS A 114 -2.11 -22.17 -7.17
N GLU A 115 -3.10 -21.85 -6.34
CA GLU A 115 -4.27 -21.07 -6.75
C GLU A 115 -3.89 -19.60 -6.96
N LYS A 116 -3.13 -19.00 -6.04
CA LYS A 116 -2.60 -17.62 -6.21
C LYS A 116 -1.75 -17.44 -7.47
N GLN A 117 -1.00 -18.48 -7.85
CA GLN A 117 -0.16 -18.50 -9.05
C GLN A 117 -0.93 -18.49 -10.37
N ARG A 118 -2.25 -18.68 -10.36
CA ARG A 118 -3.08 -18.43 -11.55
C ARG A 118 -3.00 -16.97 -11.99
N ALA A 119 -2.86 -16.05 -11.03
CA ALA A 119 -2.60 -14.63 -11.27
C ALA A 119 -1.12 -14.27 -11.38
N GLN A 120 -0.19 -15.23 -11.50
CA GLN A 120 1.25 -14.95 -11.48
C GLN A 120 1.62 -13.85 -12.49
N ARG A 121 2.22 -12.77 -11.96
CA ARG A 121 2.73 -11.65 -12.75
C ARG A 121 3.75 -12.16 -13.75
N LYS A 122 3.53 -11.84 -15.02
CA LYS A 122 4.43 -12.20 -16.13
C LYS A 122 5.61 -11.24 -16.20
N VAL A 123 6.67 -11.66 -16.89
CA VAL A 123 7.85 -10.81 -17.09
C VAL A 123 7.46 -9.64 -17.98
N GLY A 124 7.75 -8.42 -17.52
CA GLY A 124 7.40 -7.18 -18.22
C GLY A 124 6.10 -6.53 -17.72
N ASP A 125 5.22 -7.31 -17.08
CA ASP A 125 3.98 -6.79 -16.51
C ASP A 125 4.22 -6.16 -15.15
N TYR A 126 3.45 -5.12 -14.83
CA TYR A 126 3.43 -4.47 -13.51
C TYR A 126 2.25 -4.92 -12.63
N HIS A 127 1.32 -5.70 -13.19
CA HIS A 127 0.13 -6.23 -12.51
C HIS A 127 0.19 -7.77 -12.40
N GLY A 128 -0.64 -8.35 -11.53
CA GLY A 128 -0.65 -9.77 -11.16
C GLY A 128 -0.06 -10.05 -9.78
N TYR A 129 -0.12 -11.32 -9.40
CA TYR A 129 0.43 -11.88 -8.18
C TYR A 129 1.95 -11.96 -8.25
N ALA A 130 2.61 -11.38 -7.26
CA ALA A 130 4.05 -11.47 -7.09
C ALA A 130 4.37 -11.77 -5.64
N SER A 131 5.37 -12.60 -5.42
CA SER A 131 5.81 -12.95 -4.09
C SER A 131 7.32 -13.05 -4.08
N SER A 132 7.93 -12.61 -2.97
CA SER A 132 9.35 -12.81 -2.74
C SER A 132 9.76 -14.28 -2.62
N PHE A 133 8.79 -15.20 -2.59
CA PHE A 133 9.01 -16.64 -2.54
C PHE A 133 8.96 -17.31 -3.93
N THR A 134 8.55 -16.59 -4.99
CA THR A 134 8.42 -17.11 -6.36
C THR A 134 9.51 -16.62 -7.32
N GLY A 135 10.78 -16.66 -6.89
CA GLY A 135 11.97 -16.74 -7.77
C GLY A 135 12.54 -15.47 -8.44
N ARG A 136 13.84 -15.59 -8.80
CA ARG A 136 14.77 -14.71 -9.57
C ARG A 136 15.67 -13.66 -8.87
N TYR A 137 15.77 -13.59 -7.55
CA TYR A 137 16.76 -12.71 -6.91
C TYR A 137 17.72 -13.46 -5.98
N SER A 138 18.99 -13.06 -6.00
CA SER A 138 20.07 -13.70 -5.24
C SER A 138 20.16 -13.23 -3.77
N SER A 139 19.55 -12.09 -3.40
CA SER A 139 19.49 -11.59 -2.01
C SER A 139 18.57 -10.36 -1.83
N LYS A 140 18.18 -10.08 -0.57
CA LYS A 140 17.47 -8.88 -0.05
C LYS A 140 16.04 -8.65 -0.55
N LEU A 141 15.26 -9.72 -0.67
CA LEU A 141 13.86 -9.60 -1.11
C LEU A 141 12.96 -8.97 -0.02
N PRO A 142 11.97 -8.15 -0.40
CA PRO A 142 11.00 -7.61 0.55
C PRO A 142 10.17 -8.74 1.18
N TRP A 143 9.89 -8.68 2.48
CA TRP A 143 9.08 -9.70 3.16
C TRP A 143 7.58 -9.47 2.92
N LYS A 144 7.14 -9.71 1.68
CA LYS A 144 5.74 -9.53 1.27
C LYS A 144 5.36 -10.38 0.07
N GLU A 145 4.06 -10.52 -0.10
CA GLU A 145 3.42 -10.90 -1.35
C GLU A 145 2.39 -9.83 -1.75
N THR A 146 2.10 -9.74 -3.04
CA THR A 146 1.23 -8.71 -3.60
C THR A 146 0.34 -9.27 -4.69
N LEU A 147 -0.88 -8.76 -4.77
CA LEU A 147 -1.71 -8.83 -5.97
C LEU A 147 -1.90 -7.40 -6.48
N SER A 148 -1.66 -7.16 -7.76
CA SER A 148 -1.89 -5.85 -8.37
C SER A 148 -2.76 -5.97 -9.60
N PHE A 149 -3.59 -4.96 -9.88
CA PHE A 149 -4.38 -4.89 -11.10
C PHE A 149 -4.51 -3.44 -11.54
N ARG A 150 -4.61 -3.28 -12.86
CA ARG A 150 -4.76 -1.98 -13.50
C ARG A 150 -6.21 -1.53 -13.38
N TYR A 151 -6.38 -0.25 -13.13
CA TYR A 151 -7.62 0.49 -13.29
C TYR A 151 -7.41 1.57 -14.37
N CYS A 152 -8.45 1.83 -15.15
CA CYS A 152 -8.47 2.91 -16.13
C CYS A 152 -9.85 3.54 -16.09
N ASP A 153 -9.90 4.85 -15.98
CA ASP A 153 -11.14 5.60 -16.17
C ASP A 153 -11.31 5.83 -17.68
N ASP A 154 -12.36 5.27 -18.29
CA ASP A 154 -12.63 5.42 -19.73
C ASP A 154 -13.98 6.09 -20.00
N GLY A 155 -14.51 6.84 -19.03
CA GLY A 155 -15.77 7.57 -19.19
C GLY A 155 -17.01 6.81 -18.74
N GLY A 156 -16.86 5.80 -17.87
CA GLY A 156 -17.93 5.37 -16.96
C GLY A 156 -18.65 4.06 -17.31
N SER A 157 -17.98 3.06 -17.88
CA SER A 157 -18.59 1.74 -18.10
C SER A 157 -17.62 0.55 -18.06
N SER A 158 -16.35 0.77 -17.74
CA SER A 158 -15.36 -0.29 -17.78
C SER A 158 -15.34 -1.12 -16.52
N ASN A 159 -15.67 -2.40 -16.66
CA ASN A 159 -15.49 -3.41 -15.64
C ASN A 159 -14.06 -4.00 -15.71
N VAL A 160 -13.06 -3.20 -16.10
CA VAL A 160 -11.69 -3.67 -16.39
C VAL A 160 -11.08 -4.49 -15.25
N VAL A 161 -11.36 -4.12 -14.00
CA VAL A 161 -10.86 -4.84 -12.82
C VAL A 161 -11.60 -6.16 -12.66
N GLU A 162 -12.93 -6.17 -12.76
CA GLU A 162 -13.73 -7.40 -12.71
C GLU A 162 -13.33 -8.36 -13.83
N GLU A 163 -13.26 -7.88 -15.07
CA GLU A 163 -12.92 -8.67 -16.25
C GLU A 163 -11.49 -9.23 -16.16
N TYR A 164 -10.53 -8.44 -15.68
CA TYR A 164 -9.17 -8.91 -15.42
C TYR A 164 -9.17 -10.05 -14.39
N LEU A 165 -9.88 -9.87 -13.27
CA LEU A 165 -9.91 -10.86 -12.20
C LEU A 165 -10.64 -12.15 -12.64
N VAL A 166 -11.74 -12.05 -13.37
CA VAL A 166 -12.47 -13.21 -13.92
C VAL A 166 -11.64 -13.94 -14.98
N SER A 167 -11.01 -13.22 -15.92
CA SER A 167 -10.18 -13.85 -16.95
C SER A 167 -8.93 -14.53 -16.38
N THR A 168 -8.40 -14.01 -15.28
CA THR A 168 -7.20 -14.52 -14.62
C THR A 168 -7.51 -15.66 -13.63
N MET A 169 -8.57 -15.51 -12.83
CA MET A 169 -8.89 -16.38 -11.68
C MET A 169 -10.18 -17.18 -11.87
N GLY A 170 -10.86 -17.06 -13.01
CA GLY A 170 -12.08 -17.80 -13.35
C GLY A 170 -13.35 -17.16 -12.79
N GLU A 171 -14.49 -17.75 -13.16
CA GLU A 171 -15.82 -17.22 -12.88
C GLU A 171 -16.15 -17.09 -11.39
N ASP A 172 -15.62 -18.00 -10.55
CA ASP A 172 -15.80 -17.95 -9.09
C ASP A 172 -15.22 -16.67 -8.46
N PHE A 173 -14.30 -15.99 -9.16
CA PHE A 173 -13.74 -14.70 -8.74
C PHE A 173 -14.54 -13.49 -9.20
N ARG A 174 -15.70 -13.66 -9.85
CA ARG A 174 -16.51 -12.52 -10.30
C ARG A 174 -16.91 -11.59 -9.17
N GLN A 175 -17.35 -12.13 -8.03
CA GLN A 175 -17.74 -11.30 -6.90
C GLN A 175 -16.55 -10.53 -6.32
N PHE A 176 -15.39 -11.19 -6.20
CA PHE A 176 -14.13 -10.54 -5.82
C PHE A 176 -13.78 -9.41 -6.81
N GLY A 177 -13.95 -9.69 -8.11
CA GLY A 177 -13.77 -8.74 -9.20
C GLY A 177 -14.63 -7.48 -9.05
N ARG A 178 -15.93 -7.66 -8.81
CA ARG A 178 -16.89 -6.57 -8.60
C ARG A 178 -16.53 -5.70 -7.41
N ILE A 179 -16.21 -6.30 -6.27
CA ILE A 179 -15.83 -5.56 -5.05
C ILE A 179 -14.61 -4.68 -5.33
N TYR A 180 -13.60 -5.20 -6.03
CA TYR A 180 -12.41 -4.42 -6.36
C TYR A 180 -12.60 -3.44 -7.51
N GLN A 181 -13.56 -3.67 -8.40
CA GLN A 181 -14.01 -2.68 -9.38
C GLN A 181 -14.64 -1.49 -8.64
N ASP A 182 -15.67 -1.75 -7.80
CA ASP A 182 -16.35 -0.72 -7.00
C ASP A 182 -15.36 0.05 -6.10
N TYR A 183 -14.42 -0.65 -5.48
CA TYR A 183 -13.39 -0.03 -4.66
C TYR A 183 -12.42 0.82 -5.48
N SER A 184 -12.06 0.40 -6.69
CA SER A 184 -11.20 1.18 -7.58
C SER A 184 -11.91 2.43 -8.08
N ASP A 185 -13.21 2.35 -8.40
CA ASP A 185 -14.05 3.50 -8.77
C ASP A 185 -14.16 4.52 -7.63
N ALA A 186 -14.35 4.04 -6.40
CA ALA A 186 -14.36 4.88 -5.21
C ALA A 186 -13.00 5.56 -4.96
N MET A 187 -11.89 4.84 -5.18
CA MET A 187 -10.55 5.39 -5.07
C MET A 187 -10.24 6.42 -6.16
N ASN A 188 -10.71 6.20 -7.40
CA ASN A 188 -10.58 7.18 -8.49
C ASN A 188 -11.34 8.47 -8.16
N THR A 189 -12.57 8.35 -7.65
CA THR A 189 -13.35 9.50 -7.21
C THR A 189 -12.63 10.27 -6.09
N LEU A 190 -12.07 9.55 -5.11
CA LEU A 190 -11.32 10.15 -4.02
C LEU A 190 -10.02 10.81 -4.50
N SER A 191 -9.29 10.18 -5.42
CA SER A 191 -8.03 10.71 -5.94
C SER A 191 -8.23 12.02 -6.69
N LEU A 192 -9.27 12.10 -7.55
CA LEU A 192 -9.62 13.33 -8.26
C LEU A 192 -9.97 14.46 -7.27
N ARG A 193 -10.74 14.18 -6.22
CA ARG A 193 -11.04 15.18 -5.17
C ARG A 193 -9.80 15.67 -4.43
N ILE A 194 -8.86 14.77 -4.11
CA ILE A 194 -7.60 15.15 -3.46
C ILE A 194 -6.76 16.03 -4.40
N ILE A 195 -6.66 15.64 -5.67
CA ILE A 195 -5.90 16.37 -6.70
C ILE A 195 -6.48 17.78 -6.90
N GLU A 196 -7.80 17.94 -6.92
CA GLU A 196 -8.46 19.26 -6.98
C GLU A 196 -8.05 20.13 -5.79
N LEU A 197 -8.06 19.59 -4.57
CA LEU A 197 -7.67 20.33 -3.37
C LEU A 197 -6.20 20.73 -3.40
N LEU A 198 -5.33 19.85 -3.89
CA LEU A 198 -3.91 20.16 -4.09
C LEU A 198 -3.74 21.29 -5.14
N GLY A 199 -4.53 21.27 -6.22
CA GLY A 199 -4.54 22.36 -7.19
C GLY A 199 -4.96 23.69 -6.58
N MET A 200 -6.05 23.69 -5.84
CA MET A 200 -6.53 24.89 -5.16
C MET A 200 -5.52 25.45 -4.16
N SER A 201 -4.80 24.58 -3.42
CA SER A 201 -3.75 25.04 -2.50
C SER A 201 -2.55 25.69 -3.21
N LEU A 202 -2.32 25.34 -4.47
CA LEU A 202 -1.31 25.95 -5.34
C LEU A 202 -1.82 27.21 -6.05
N GLY A 203 -3.08 27.60 -5.82
CA GLY A 203 -3.69 28.78 -6.43
C GLY A 203 -4.13 28.58 -7.88
N VAL A 204 -4.19 27.34 -8.38
CA VAL A 204 -4.77 27.04 -9.70
C VAL A 204 -6.26 26.72 -9.58
N PRO A 205 -7.06 26.93 -10.66
CA PRO A 205 -8.47 26.56 -10.67
C PRO A 205 -8.67 25.07 -10.34
N PRO A 206 -9.74 24.69 -9.62
CA PRO A 206 -10.00 23.29 -9.26
C PRO A 206 -10.00 22.35 -10.46
N THR A 207 -10.49 22.82 -11.61
CA THR A 207 -10.59 22.00 -12.82
C THR A 207 -9.24 21.73 -13.49
N HIS A 208 -8.19 22.52 -13.19
CA HIS A 208 -6.90 22.44 -13.89
C HIS A 208 -6.28 21.04 -13.82
N PHE A 209 -6.13 20.49 -12.62
CA PHE A 209 -5.59 19.14 -12.47
C PHE A 209 -6.66 18.07 -12.69
N ARG A 210 -7.94 18.35 -12.42
CA ARG A 210 -9.01 17.39 -12.70
C ARG A 210 -9.04 17.01 -14.19
N GLU A 211 -8.97 18.01 -15.06
CA GLU A 211 -8.92 17.82 -16.52
C GLU A 211 -7.61 17.13 -16.95
N PHE A 212 -6.49 17.46 -16.31
CA PHE A 212 -5.20 16.82 -16.61
C PHE A 212 -5.17 15.32 -16.25
N PHE A 213 -5.87 14.93 -15.18
CA PHE A 213 -5.97 13.55 -14.70
C PHE A 213 -7.26 12.84 -15.13
N GLU A 214 -8.03 13.43 -16.03
CA GLU A 214 -9.17 12.76 -16.65
C GLU A 214 -8.66 11.58 -17.51
N GLY A 215 -9.34 10.44 -17.41
CA GLY A 215 -8.90 9.23 -18.08
C GLY A 215 -7.64 8.60 -17.49
N ASN A 216 -7.34 8.85 -16.21
CA ASN A 216 -6.12 8.35 -15.60
C ASN A 216 -6.01 6.82 -15.61
N GLU A 217 -4.77 6.35 -15.67
CA GLU A 217 -4.42 4.97 -15.37
C GLU A 217 -3.90 4.88 -13.94
N SER A 218 -4.45 3.93 -13.19
CA SER A 218 -4.08 3.66 -11.80
C SER A 218 -3.75 2.19 -11.60
N ILE A 219 -2.99 1.89 -10.55
CA ILE A 219 -2.69 0.51 -10.13
C ILE A 219 -3.17 0.35 -8.70
N MET A 220 -4.12 -0.56 -8.50
CA MET A 220 -4.47 -1.06 -7.17
C MET A 220 -3.46 -2.13 -6.77
N ARG A 221 -2.95 -2.06 -5.54
CA ARG A 221 -1.99 -3.03 -5.00
C ARG A 221 -2.38 -3.49 -3.60
N LEU A 222 -2.73 -4.75 -3.49
CA LEU A 222 -2.96 -5.45 -2.24
C LEU A 222 -1.60 -5.94 -1.74
N ASN A 223 -1.17 -5.54 -0.56
CA ASN A 223 0.10 -5.95 0.03
C ASN A 223 -0.13 -6.80 1.28
N ASN A 224 0.23 -8.09 1.23
CA ASN A 224 0.23 -8.95 2.41
C ASN A 224 1.64 -9.07 2.98
N TYR A 225 1.77 -8.87 4.28
CA TYR A 225 3.01 -8.95 5.04
C TYR A 225 2.90 -10.09 6.07
N PRO A 226 3.29 -11.33 5.70
CA PRO A 226 3.24 -12.45 6.61
C PRO A 226 4.09 -12.22 7.87
N PRO A 227 3.76 -12.82 9.02
CA PRO A 227 4.62 -12.77 10.20
C PRO A 227 6.07 -13.18 9.87
N CYS A 228 7.03 -12.46 10.43
CA CYS A 228 8.45 -12.71 10.22
C CYS A 228 9.16 -12.93 11.56
N LEU A 229 9.79 -14.10 11.72
CA LEU A 229 10.53 -14.46 12.95
C LEU A 229 11.79 -13.59 13.15
N GLN A 230 12.38 -13.12 12.06
CA GLN A 230 13.57 -12.25 12.05
C GLN A 230 13.23 -10.88 11.49
N ALA A 231 12.18 -10.24 12.02
CA ALA A 231 11.72 -8.92 11.57
C ALA A 231 12.79 -7.80 11.61
N HIS A 232 13.90 -8.02 12.35
CA HIS A 232 15.04 -7.11 12.39
C HIS A 232 16.05 -7.26 11.26
N GLU A 233 15.96 -8.35 10.49
CA GLU A 233 16.88 -8.65 9.38
C GLU A 233 16.27 -8.33 8.01
N THR A 234 14.96 -8.09 7.94
CA THR A 234 14.22 -7.86 6.70
C THR A 234 13.22 -6.71 6.81
N LEU A 235 12.77 -6.20 5.66
CA LEU A 235 11.76 -5.16 5.55
C LEU A 235 10.60 -5.66 4.69
N GLY A 236 9.37 -5.33 5.07
CA GLY A 236 8.20 -5.62 4.25
C GLY A 236 8.28 -4.92 2.89
N THR A 237 8.53 -3.61 2.90
CA THR A 237 8.93 -2.85 1.71
C THR A 237 10.14 -1.99 2.07
N GLY A 238 11.17 -2.01 1.22
CA GLY A 238 12.34 -1.17 1.43
C GLY A 238 12.01 0.31 1.20
N ARG A 239 12.79 1.19 1.81
CA ARG A 239 12.99 2.61 1.46
C ARG A 239 12.87 2.91 -0.04
N HIS A 240 11.90 3.74 -0.40
CA HIS A 240 11.65 4.22 -1.76
C HIS A 240 10.91 5.55 -1.73
N ARG A 241 10.79 6.19 -2.90
CA ARG A 241 9.77 7.20 -3.20
C ARG A 241 8.84 6.62 -4.26
N ASP A 242 7.58 7.02 -4.21
CA ASP A 242 6.63 6.59 -5.22
C ASP A 242 6.84 7.39 -6.50
N PRO A 243 6.99 6.74 -7.66
CA PRO A 243 7.18 7.44 -8.93
C PRO A 243 5.87 8.02 -9.49
N ASN A 244 4.72 7.68 -8.90
CA ASN A 244 3.39 8.09 -9.39
C ASN A 244 3.09 9.56 -9.04
N SER A 245 1.87 10.02 -9.34
CA SER A 245 1.42 11.36 -8.93
C SER A 245 0.89 11.37 -7.50
N LEU A 246 0.07 10.37 -7.17
CA LEU A 246 -0.60 10.25 -5.88
C LEU A 246 -0.68 8.78 -5.48
N THR A 247 -0.40 8.48 -4.22
CA THR A 247 -0.72 7.20 -3.58
C THR A 247 -1.74 7.43 -2.48
N ILE A 248 -2.77 6.57 -2.45
CA ILE A 248 -3.77 6.51 -1.37
C ILE A 248 -3.65 5.12 -0.74
N LEU A 249 -3.36 5.08 0.56
CA LEU A 249 -3.08 3.85 1.30
C LEU A 249 -4.05 3.70 2.47
N HIS A 250 -4.77 2.59 2.49
CA HIS A 250 -5.46 2.10 3.68
C HIS A 250 -4.60 1.06 4.40
N GLN A 251 -4.60 1.08 5.73
CA GLN A 251 -3.81 0.15 6.55
C GLN A 251 -4.72 -0.83 7.31
N ASP A 252 -4.18 -1.99 7.66
CA ASP A 252 -4.76 -2.83 8.71
C ASP A 252 -4.45 -2.24 10.10
N ASN A 253 -4.94 -2.87 11.16
CA ASN A 253 -4.73 -2.41 12.54
C ASN A 253 -3.33 -2.74 13.11
N VAL A 254 -2.42 -3.33 12.32
CA VAL A 254 -1.06 -3.71 12.77
C VAL A 254 -0.06 -2.60 12.50
N GLY A 255 -0.18 -1.94 11.35
CA GLY A 255 0.66 -0.83 10.96
C GLY A 255 1.99 -1.23 10.36
N GLY A 256 3.03 -0.46 10.66
CA GLY A 256 4.37 -0.66 10.12
C GLY A 256 4.74 0.22 8.92
N LEU A 257 3.85 1.13 8.53
CA LEU A 257 4.25 2.26 7.69
C LEU A 257 5.17 3.19 8.50
N GLN A 258 6.29 3.57 7.87
CA GLN A 258 7.18 4.61 8.37
C GLN A 258 7.48 5.60 7.26
N VAL A 259 7.51 6.89 7.61
CA VAL A 259 7.83 7.99 6.70
C VAL A 259 9.12 8.65 7.14
N PHE A 260 9.89 9.15 6.19
CA PHE A 260 11.18 9.80 6.47
C PHE A 260 11.07 11.32 6.35
N ILE A 261 11.16 12.01 7.47
CA ILE A 261 10.98 13.47 7.58
C ILE A 261 12.06 14.01 8.53
N ASP A 262 12.61 15.19 8.24
CA ASP A 262 13.61 15.87 9.08
C ASP A 262 14.78 14.97 9.52
N GLN A 263 15.24 14.14 8.58
CA GLN A 263 16.32 13.17 8.76
C GLN A 263 16.02 11.97 9.68
N GLN A 264 14.75 11.74 10.02
CA GLN A 264 14.32 10.69 10.94
C GLN A 264 13.14 9.88 10.38
N TRP A 265 13.04 8.62 10.81
CA TRP A 265 11.88 7.80 10.53
C TRP A 265 10.81 7.99 11.59
N HIS A 266 9.59 8.21 11.13
CA HIS A 266 8.42 8.34 11.98
C HIS A 266 7.42 7.25 11.63
N SER A 267 6.97 6.50 12.64
CA SER A 267 5.90 5.52 12.49
C SER A 267 4.55 6.20 12.31
N ILE A 268 3.78 5.71 11.35
CA ILE A 268 2.38 6.13 11.16
C ILE A 268 1.49 5.09 11.84
N LEU A 269 0.74 5.55 12.85
CA LEU A 269 -0.21 4.70 13.56
C LEU A 269 -1.41 4.42 12.64
N PRO A 270 -1.84 3.15 12.53
CA PRO A 270 -3.06 2.82 11.82
C PRO A 270 -4.28 3.59 12.32
N ASN A 271 -5.13 3.97 11.37
CA ASN A 271 -6.45 4.49 11.65
C ASN A 271 -7.40 3.93 10.60
N SER A 272 -8.37 3.10 11.03
CA SER A 272 -9.32 2.43 10.14
C SER A 272 -10.32 3.37 9.48
N GLN A 273 -10.39 4.63 9.93
CA GLN A 273 -11.25 5.67 9.36
C GLN A 273 -10.47 6.67 8.50
N ALA A 274 -9.19 6.39 8.21
CA ALA A 274 -8.34 7.29 7.48
C ALA A 274 -7.58 6.58 6.35
N PHE A 275 -7.36 7.33 5.27
CA PHE A 275 -6.34 7.00 4.29
C PHE A 275 -5.07 7.80 4.56
N VAL A 276 -3.91 7.14 4.43
CA VAL A 276 -2.62 7.84 4.29
C VAL A 276 -2.47 8.21 2.83
N VAL A 277 -2.20 9.47 2.55
CA VAL A 277 -1.98 9.97 1.20
C VAL A 277 -0.55 10.47 1.09
N ASN A 278 0.12 10.13 -0.01
CA ASN A 278 1.41 10.69 -0.34
C ASN A 278 1.49 11.18 -1.77
N ILE A 279 2.22 12.29 -1.93
CA ILE A 279 2.50 12.91 -3.21
C ILE A 279 3.73 12.23 -3.80
N GLY A 280 3.59 11.67 -5.00
CA GLY A 280 4.68 11.00 -5.69
C GLY A 280 5.50 11.95 -6.56
N ASP A 281 6.61 11.43 -7.10
CA ASP A 281 7.60 12.22 -7.85
C ASP A 281 6.99 12.90 -9.09
N THR A 282 6.00 12.29 -9.76
CA THR A 282 5.38 12.87 -10.96
C THR A 282 4.61 14.16 -10.65
N PHE A 283 3.88 14.20 -9.53
CA PHE A 283 3.14 15.40 -9.17
C PHE A 283 4.07 16.54 -8.74
N MET A 284 5.18 16.22 -8.07
CA MET A 284 6.20 17.21 -7.69
C MET A 284 6.88 17.87 -8.89
N VAL A 285 6.95 17.20 -10.05
CA VAL A 285 7.52 17.79 -11.29
C VAL A 285 6.49 18.63 -12.05
N SER A 286 5.19 18.33 -11.88
CA SER A 286 4.08 19.03 -12.53
C SER A 286 3.58 20.25 -11.75
N THR A 287 4.21 20.60 -10.63
CA THR A 287 3.86 21.71 -9.72
C THR A 287 5.06 22.59 -9.45
#